data_AF-A0A963L8L0-F1
#
_entry.id   AF-A0A963L8L0-F1
#
_cell.length_a   1.000
_cell.length_b   1.000
_cell.length_c   1.000
_cell.angle_alpha   90.00
_cell.angle_beta   90.00
_cell.angle_gamma   90.00
#
_symmetry.space_group_name_H-M   'P 1'
#
loop_
_entity.id
_entity.type
_entity.pdbx_description
1 polymer ?
#
loop_
_entity_poly.entity_id
_entity_poly.type
_entity_poly.pdbx_seq_one_letter_code
_entity_poly.pdbx_strand_id
1 'polypeptide(L)'
;MTTNSFPMRFSHGAGQMALLPDHAPDLNPVKYLWVRLQRGALARSCPRSLSESKITLRNELRSGQRRQSIVTACWKQAGLW
;
A
#
# COMPACT_ATOMS: atom_id res chain seq x y z
N MET A 1 -4.29 -4.38 26.93
CA MET A 1 -5.59 -3.81 26.46
C MET A 1 -5.39 -2.32 26.21
N THR A 2 -5.06 -1.93 24.98
CA THR A 2 -5.15 -0.54 24.51
C THR A 2 -5.42 -0.61 23.02
N THR A 3 -6.70 -0.61 22.66
CA THR A 3 -7.17 -0.45 21.29
C THR A 3 -6.85 0.98 20.88
N ASN A 4 -5.86 1.16 20.00
CA ASN A 4 -5.61 2.43 19.31
C ASN A 4 -6.68 2.59 18.22
N SER A 5 -7.93 2.81 18.63
CA SER A 5 -9.00 3.17 17.71
C SER A 5 -8.82 4.63 17.31
N PHE A 6 -8.23 4.85 16.14
CA PHE A 6 -8.29 6.15 15.48
C PHE A 6 -9.76 6.52 15.22
N PRO A 7 -10.21 7.74 15.54
CA PRO A 7 -11.58 8.14 15.29
C PRO A 7 -11.82 8.21 13.77
N MET A 8 -12.55 7.24 13.23
CA MET A 8 -13.10 7.30 11.88
C MET A 8 -14.20 8.37 11.83
N ARG A 9 -13.98 9.42 11.05
CA ARG A 9 -14.98 10.46 10.82
C ARG A 9 -15.60 10.21 9.45
N PHE A 10 -16.90 9.88 9.43
CA PHE A 10 -17.64 9.63 8.21
C PHE A 10 -18.02 10.95 7.55
N SER A 11 -17.28 11.34 6.50
CA SER A 11 -17.67 12.46 5.63
C SER A 11 -18.60 11.96 4.53
N HIS A 12 -19.66 12.71 4.29
CA HIS A 12 -20.82 12.36 3.48
C HIS A 12 -20.42 12.10 2.01
N GLY A 13 -20.16 10.84 1.65
CA GLY A 13 -19.81 10.43 0.30
C GLY A 13 -19.11 9.08 0.23
N ALA A 14 -19.80 8.00 0.60
CA ALA A 14 -19.47 6.56 0.43
C ALA A 14 -18.06 6.04 0.80
N GLY A 15 -17.13 6.90 1.20
CA GLY A 15 -15.75 6.57 1.53
C GLY A 15 -15.49 6.80 3.00
N GLN A 16 -14.98 5.77 3.68
CA GLN A 16 -14.47 5.90 5.03
C GLN A 16 -13.10 6.59 4.99
N MET A 17 -12.96 7.74 5.64
CA MET A 17 -11.69 8.45 5.76
C MET A 17 -11.14 8.25 7.17
N ALA A 18 -9.91 7.74 7.27
CA ALA A 18 -9.17 7.65 8.51
C ALA A 18 -8.29 8.90 8.67
N LEU A 19 -8.38 9.57 9.82
CA LEU A 19 -7.49 10.67 10.17
C LEU A 19 -6.10 10.09 10.50
N LEU A 20 -5.14 10.24 9.60
CA LEU A 20 -3.74 9.93 9.90
C LEU A 20 -3.09 11.13 10.61
N PRO A 21 -2.25 10.92 11.64
CA PRO A 21 -1.38 11.96 12.17
C PRO A 21 -0.49 12.55 11.07
N ASP A 22 -0.13 13.83 11.21
CA ASP A 22 0.62 14.66 10.25
C ASP A 22 1.90 14.00 9.70
N HIS A 23 2.50 13.09 10.48
CA HIS A 23 3.65 12.28 10.08
C HIS A 23 3.53 10.82 10.52
N ALA A 24 2.57 10.09 9.94
CA ALA A 24 2.45 8.64 10.14
C ALA A 24 2.74 7.84 8.85
N PRO A 25 3.99 7.86 8.32
CA PRO A 25 4.34 7.04 7.15
C PRO A 25 4.16 5.54 7.41
N ASP A 26 4.26 5.10 8.67
CA ASP A 26 4.05 3.71 9.09
C ASP A 26 2.59 3.25 9.05
N LEU A 27 1.64 4.19 9.07
CA LEU A 27 0.20 3.91 8.97
C LEU A 27 -0.31 3.95 7.51
N ASN A 28 0.58 4.11 6.54
CA ASN A 28 0.20 4.14 5.13
C ASN A 28 0.38 2.76 4.46
N PRO A 29 -0.70 2.04 4.09
CA PRO A 29 -0.59 0.75 3.40
C PRO A 29 0.14 0.84 2.06
N VAL A 30 0.18 2.01 1.43
CA VAL A 30 0.92 2.26 0.17
C VAL A 30 2.44 2.14 0.39
N LYS A 31 2.98 2.52 1.56
CA LYS A 31 4.41 2.37 1.87
C LYS A 31 4.83 0.90 1.79
N TYR A 32 4.05 0.01 2.38
CA TYR A 32 4.34 -1.43 2.38
C TYR A 32 4.19 -2.05 0.98
N LEU A 33 3.17 -1.62 0.24
CA LEU A 33 2.99 -2.02 -1.16
C LEU A 33 4.19 -1.59 -2.01
N TRP A 34 4.65 -0.35 -1.84
CA TRP A 34 5.80 0.20 -2.55
C TRP A 34 7.08 -0.58 -2.26
N VAL A 35 7.40 -0.83 -0.99
CA VAL A 35 8.57 -1.61 -0.60
C VAL A 35 8.52 -3.04 -1.16
N ARG A 36 7.34 -3.67 -1.19
CA ARG A 36 7.14 -5.00 -1.80
C ARG A 36 7.38 -4.97 -3.31
N LEU A 37 6.91 -3.93 -3.99
CA LEU A 37 7.11 -3.75 -5.42
C LEU A 37 8.58 -3.50 -5.75
N GLN A 38 9.29 -2.70 -4.97
CA GLN A 38 10.72 -2.50 -5.14
C GLN A 38 11.51 -3.81 -4.94
N ARG A 39 11.22 -4.57 -3.87
CA ARG A 39 11.86 -5.86 -3.62
C ARG A 39 11.54 -6.93 -4.66
N GLY A 40 10.36 -6.88 -5.29
CA GLY A 40 9.96 -7.85 -6.31
C GLY A 40 10.35 -7.44 -7.72
N ALA A 41 9.81 -6.33 -8.19
CA ALA A 41 9.93 -5.88 -9.58
C ALA A 41 11.33 -5.34 -9.90
N LEU A 42 11.92 -4.51 -9.03
CA LEU A 42 13.23 -3.91 -9.29
C LEU A 42 14.38 -4.86 -9.00
N ALA A 43 14.24 -5.77 -8.03
CA ALA A 43 15.28 -6.77 -7.76
C ALA A 43 15.34 -7.87 -8.83
N ARG A 44 14.20 -8.20 -9.47
CA ARG A 44 14.13 -9.23 -10.54
C ARG A 44 14.45 -8.69 -11.93
N SER A 45 14.23 -7.41 -12.19
CA SER A 45 14.47 -6.82 -13.51
C SER A 45 15.80 -6.08 -13.55
N CYS A 46 16.62 -6.37 -14.55
CA CYS A 46 17.67 -5.48 -15.06
C CYS A 46 17.12 -4.73 -16.29
N PRO A 47 16.34 -3.65 -16.11
CA PRO A 47 15.77 -2.92 -17.23
C PRO A 47 16.86 -2.15 -17.97
N ARG A 48 16.89 -2.25 -19.30
CA ARG A 48 17.82 -1.48 -20.15
C ARG A 48 17.39 -0.01 -20.24
N SER A 49 16.13 0.28 -19.90
CA SER A 49 15.53 1.62 -19.95
C SER A 49 14.48 1.81 -18.85
N LEU A 50 14.36 3.04 -18.35
CA LEU A 50 13.40 3.43 -17.30
C LEU A 50 11.94 3.19 -17.70
N SER A 51 11.64 3.22 -19.00
CA SER A 51 10.31 2.93 -19.56
C SER A 51 9.90 1.46 -19.36
N GLU A 52 10.82 0.51 -19.51
CA GLU A 52 10.56 -0.91 -19.26
C GLU A 52 10.31 -1.16 -17.76
N SER A 53 11.08 -0.50 -16.89
CA SER A 53 10.88 -0.58 -15.44
C SER A 53 9.49 -0.09 -15.04
N LYS A 54 9.00 1.00 -15.66
CA LYS A 54 7.65 1.52 -15.41
C LYS A 54 6.57 0.53 -15.82
N ILE A 55 6.71 -0.13 -16.97
CA ILE A 55 5.74 -1.12 -17.44
C ILE A 55 5.71 -2.34 -16.51
N THR A 56 6.88 -2.88 -16.17
CA THR A 56 7.00 -4.01 -15.24
C THR A 56 6.41 -3.68 -13.87
N LEU A 57 6.71 -2.50 -13.34
CA LEU A 57 6.17 -2.02 -12.06
C LEU A 57 4.65 -1.92 -12.09
N ARG A 58 4.06 -1.41 -13.18
CA ARG A 58 2.60 -1.31 -13.33
C ARG A 58 1.93 -2.69 -13.43
N ASN A 59 2.56 -3.63 -14.14
CA ASN A 59 2.04 -5.00 -14.26
C ASN A 59 2.06 -5.74 -12.91
N GLU A 60 3.16 -5.61 -12.17
CA GLU A 60 3.30 -6.17 -10.82
C GLU A 60 2.33 -5.52 -9.83
N LEU A 61 2.14 -4.19 -9.90
CA LEU A 61 1.14 -3.49 -9.11
C LEU A 61 -0.27 -4.01 -9.41
N ARG A 62 -0.64 -4.14 -10.70
CA ARG A 62 -1.96 -4.63 -11.11
C ARG A 62 -2.18 -6.09 -10.69
N SER A 63 -1.15 -6.92 -10.77
CA SER A 63 -1.18 -8.31 -10.29
C SER A 63 -1.33 -8.37 -8.76
N GLY A 64 -0.59 -7.52 -8.04
CA GLY A 64 -0.66 -7.42 -6.58
C GLY A 64 -2.01 -6.93 -6.07
N GLN A 65 -2.61 -5.95 -6.75
CA GLN A 65 -3.94 -5.42 -6.43
C GLN A 65 -5.06 -6.46 -6.62
N ARG A 66 -4.93 -7.38 -7.59
CA ARG A 66 -5.89 -8.48 -7.79
C ARG A 66 -5.83 -9.53 -6.69
N ARG A 67 -4.72 -9.61 -5.94
CA ARG A 67 -4.53 -10.55 -4.83
C ARG A 67 -5.00 -9.91 -3.54
N GLN A 68 -6.24 -10.21 -3.14
CA GLN A 68 -6.83 -9.71 -1.88
C GLN A 68 -5.92 -9.96 -0.67
N SER A 69 -5.19 -11.08 -0.63
CA SER A 69 -4.23 -11.38 0.43
C SER A 69 -3.09 -10.36 0.57
N ILE A 70 -2.60 -9.80 -0.55
CA ILE A 70 -1.54 -8.77 -0.53
C ILE A 70 -2.10 -7.45 -0.03
N VAL A 71 -3.29 -7.08 -0.49
CA VAL A 71 -3.99 -5.87 -0.03
C VAL A 71 -4.22 -5.99 1.48
N THR A 72 -4.86 -7.06 1.93
CA THR A 72 -5.09 -7.35 3.35
C THR A 72 -3.81 -7.30 4.19
N ALA A 73 -2.70 -7.89 3.73
CA ALA A 73 -1.43 -7.84 4.45
C ALA A 73 -0.91 -6.40 4.61
N CYS A 74 -1.04 -5.55 3.57
CA CYS A 74 -0.64 -4.15 3.64
C CYS A 74 -1.51 -3.35 4.65
N TRP A 75 -2.80 -3.66 4.72
CA TRP A 75 -3.72 -3.05 5.69
C TRP A 75 -3.42 -3.47 7.12
N LYS A 76 -3.11 -4.75 7.36
CA LYS A 76 -2.65 -5.24 8.66
C LYS A 76 -1.33 -4.59 9.09
N GLN A 77 -0.38 -4.44 8.16
CA GLN A 77 0.90 -3.79 8.44
C GLN A 77 0.75 -2.29 8.78
N ALA A 78 -0.25 -1.64 8.21
CA ALA A 78 -0.61 -0.26 8.53
C ALA A 78 -1.39 -0.11 9.84
N GLY A 79 -1.73 -1.21 10.53
CA GLY A 79 -2.51 -1.18 11.78
C GLY A 79 -3.97 -0.74 11.60
N LEU A 80 -4.52 -0.89 10.39
CA LEU A 80 -5.88 -0.46 10.04
C LEU A 80 -6.93 -1.59 10.10
N TRP A 81 -6.60 -2.71 10.76
CA TRP A 81 -7.42 -3.92 10.86
C TRP A 81 -7.32 -4.56 12.25
#